data_AF-A0A2U9IKR1-F1
#
_entry.id   AF-A0A2U9IKR1-F1
#
_cell.length_a   1.000
_cell.length_b   1.000
_cell.length_c   1.000
_cell.angle_alpha   90.00
_cell.angle_beta   90.00
_cell.angle_gamma   90.00
#
_symmetry.space_group_name_H-M   'P 1'
#
loop_
_entity.id
_entity.type
_entity.pdbx_description
1 polymer ?
#
loop_
_entity_poly.entity_id
_entity_poly.type
_entity_poly.pdbx_seq_one_letter_code
_entity_poly.pdbx_strand_id
1 'polypeptide(L)'
;MIIAIPKIIYEKYHEYTIAISTLPVTKEGKVIDILKRSMRISDCKDKMLCYPSILGGIFIFKDSSIVSRLEYSGFLCSDKNQKAREFNINNFLRLNDHEISCFKFDSDAYCFSNKKIDNLCVPIDNIGLRFIV
;
A
#
# COMPACT_ATOMS: atom_id res chain seq x y z
N MET A 1 -16.89 -18.43 6.55
CA MET A 1 -15.56 -17.79 6.56
C MET A 1 -15.37 -16.98 5.29
N ILE A 2 -15.26 -15.66 5.42
CA ILE A 2 -15.01 -14.72 4.33
C ILE A 2 -13.52 -14.38 4.34
N ILE A 3 -12.87 -14.43 3.18
CA ILE A 3 -11.50 -13.95 2.98
C ILE A 3 -11.57 -12.52 2.44
N ALA A 4 -10.86 -11.60 3.09
CA ALA A 4 -10.74 -10.22 2.65
C ALA A 4 -9.28 -9.74 2.71
N ILE A 5 -8.89 -8.89 1.76
CA ILE A 5 -7.56 -8.27 1.67
C ILE A 5 -7.71 -6.76 1.48
N PRO A 6 -6.71 -5.93 1.79
CA PRO A 6 -6.72 -4.51 1.42
C PRO A 6 -6.86 -4.30 -0.08
N LYS A 7 -7.34 -3.11 -0.46
CA LYS A 7 -7.11 -2.60 -1.81
C LYS A 7 -5.65 -2.15 -1.90
N ILE A 8 -5.00 -2.41 -3.01
CA ILE A 8 -3.60 -2.01 -3.21
C ILE A 8 -3.54 -0.95 -4.30
N ILE A 9 -2.97 0.21 -3.97
CA ILE A 9 -2.61 1.26 -4.92
C ILE A 9 -1.15 1.04 -5.29
N TYR A 10 -0.86 1.03 -6.59
CA TYR A 10 0.50 0.83 -7.11
C TYR A 10 0.99 2.10 -7.76
N GLU A 11 2.07 2.65 -7.22
CA GLU A 11 2.78 3.78 -7.82
C GLU A 11 4.15 3.35 -8.32
N LYS A 12 4.62 4.03 -9.36
CA LYS A 12 5.95 3.84 -9.92
C LYS A 12 6.76 5.11 -9.83
N TYR A 13 8.06 4.95 -9.64
CA TYR A 13 9.02 6.02 -9.78
C TYR A 13 10.37 5.43 -10.18
N HIS A 14 10.75 5.62 -11.44
CA HIS A 14 11.94 4.99 -12.03
C HIS A 14 11.96 3.46 -11.82
N GLU A 15 12.97 2.95 -11.10
CA GLU A 15 13.19 1.54 -10.78
C GLU A 15 12.36 1.04 -9.59
N TYR A 16 11.66 1.94 -8.90
CA TYR A 16 10.87 1.61 -7.72
C TYR A 16 9.39 1.41 -8.05
N THR A 17 8.80 0.40 -7.42
CA THR A 17 7.34 0.25 -7.34
C THR A 17 6.92 0.31 -5.88
N ILE A 18 5.93 1.16 -5.58
CA ILE A 18 5.40 1.36 -4.25
C ILE A 18 3.98 0.79 -4.24
N ALA A 19 3.75 -0.22 -3.41
CA ALA A 19 2.45 -0.83 -3.23
C ALA A 19 1.87 -0.42 -1.87
N ILE A 20 0.79 0.35 -1.89
CA ILE A 20 0.18 0.95 -0.71
C ILE A 20 -1.12 0.20 -0.40
N SER A 21 -1.16 -0.48 0.73
CA SER A 21 -2.35 -1.20 1.18
C SER A 21 -3.32 -0.24 1.86
N THR A 22 -4.57 -0.20 1.41
CA THR A 22 -5.58 0.73 1.92
C THR A 22 -6.91 0.06 2.26
N LEU A 23 -7.66 0.73 3.13
CA LEU A 23 -9.07 0.44 3.40
C LEU A 23 -9.99 1.19 2.42
N PRO A 24 -11.23 0.72 2.19
CA PRO A 24 -11.82 -0.52 2.71
C PRO A 24 -11.25 -1.78 2.05
N VAL A 25 -11.31 -2.90 2.77
CA VAL A 25 -10.93 -4.22 2.25
C VAL A 25 -11.82 -4.65 1.08
N THR A 26 -11.29 -5.51 0.22
CA THR A 26 -11.99 -6.20 -0.87
C THR A 26 -12.16 -7.69 -0.56
N LYS A 27 -13.22 -8.30 -1.09
CA LYS A 27 -13.52 -9.74 -1.03
C LYS A 27 -13.31 -10.45 -2.36
N GLU A 28 -12.76 -9.72 -3.33
CA GLU A 28 -12.51 -10.14 -4.71
C GLU A 28 -11.08 -9.81 -5.13
N GLY A 29 -10.56 -10.59 -6.08
CA GLY A 29 -9.24 -10.37 -6.68
C GLY A 29 -8.39 -11.64 -6.72
N LYS A 30 -7.35 -11.61 -7.56
CA LYS A 30 -6.50 -12.77 -7.86
C LYS A 30 -5.89 -13.43 -6.61
N VAL A 31 -5.44 -12.65 -5.62
CA VAL A 31 -4.89 -13.19 -4.36
C VAL A 31 -5.95 -13.93 -3.57
N ILE A 32 -7.18 -13.40 -3.50
CA ILE A 32 -8.31 -14.07 -2.85
C ILE A 32 -8.64 -15.38 -3.57
N ASP A 33 -8.64 -15.40 -4.90
CA ASP A 33 -8.92 -16.60 -5.67
C ASP A 33 -7.87 -17.70 -5.45
N ILE A 34 -6.59 -17.32 -5.33
CA ILE A 34 -5.50 -18.24 -4.96
C ILE A 34 -5.76 -18.79 -3.56
N LEU A 35 -6.00 -17.92 -2.57
CA LEU A 35 -6.18 -18.33 -1.18
C LEU A 35 -7.45 -19.16 -0.96
N LYS A 36 -8.53 -18.90 -1.70
CA LYS A 36 -9.77 -19.71 -1.63
C LYS A 36 -9.55 -21.14 -2.13
N ARG A 37 -8.62 -21.37 -3.07
CA ARG A 37 -8.38 -22.70 -3.66
C ARG A 37 -7.60 -23.61 -2.74
N SER A 38 -6.55 -23.10 -2.10
CA SER A 38 -5.60 -23.95 -1.36
C SER A 38 -5.45 -23.58 0.11
N MET A 39 -5.95 -22.41 0.53
CA MET A 39 -5.71 -21.84 1.86
C MET A 39 -4.22 -21.68 2.20
N ARG A 40 -3.33 -21.71 1.19
CA ARG A 40 -1.88 -21.64 1.36
C ARG A 40 -1.31 -20.36 0.77
N ILE A 41 -0.66 -19.57 1.60
CA ILE A 41 0.07 -18.36 1.20
C ILE A 41 1.20 -18.70 0.22
N SER A 42 1.83 -19.88 0.35
CA SER A 42 2.92 -20.34 -0.51
C SER A 42 2.56 -20.44 -1.99
N ASP A 43 1.26 -20.56 -2.32
CA ASP A 43 0.80 -20.69 -3.70
C ASP A 43 0.74 -19.32 -4.40
N CYS A 44 0.84 -18.25 -3.63
CA CYS A 44 0.90 -16.88 -4.12
C CYS A 44 2.35 -16.51 -4.47
N LYS A 45 2.78 -16.88 -5.69
CA LYS A 45 4.18 -16.76 -6.15
C LYS A 45 4.63 -15.34 -6.49
N ASP A 46 3.71 -14.49 -6.90
CA ASP A 46 4.00 -13.11 -7.30
C ASP A 46 4.14 -12.23 -6.06
N LYS A 47 5.38 -11.95 -5.64
CA LYS A 47 5.65 -11.20 -4.41
C LYS A 47 5.03 -9.80 -4.41
N MET A 48 5.08 -9.10 -5.56
CA MET A 48 4.56 -7.74 -5.68
C MET A 48 3.05 -7.68 -5.48
N LEU A 49 2.34 -8.70 -5.95
CA LEU A 49 0.91 -8.81 -5.77
C LEU A 49 0.53 -9.32 -4.37
N CYS A 50 1.22 -10.37 -3.91
CA CYS A 50 0.80 -11.17 -2.77
C CYS A 50 1.16 -10.51 -1.43
N TYR A 51 2.37 -9.95 -1.31
CA TYR A 51 2.87 -9.48 -0.02
C TYR A 51 2.09 -8.27 0.50
N PRO A 52 1.81 -7.23 -0.32
CA PRO A 52 0.96 -6.11 0.11
C PRO A 52 -0.44 -6.60 0.52
N SER A 53 -1.01 -7.52 -0.26
CA SER A 53 -2.34 -8.08 0.00
C SER A 53 -2.42 -8.87 1.30
N ILE A 54 -1.36 -9.61 1.64
CA ILE A 54 -1.37 -10.54 2.77
C ILE A 54 -0.92 -9.86 4.06
N LEU A 55 0.13 -9.04 3.98
CA LEU A 55 0.77 -8.45 5.16
C LEU A 55 0.35 -7.00 5.39
N GLY A 56 -0.28 -6.33 4.43
CA GLY A 56 -0.61 -4.92 4.55
C GLY A 56 0.62 -4.01 4.66
N GLY A 57 0.36 -2.72 4.86
CA GLY A 57 1.36 -1.66 4.94
C GLY A 57 1.76 -1.14 3.56
N ILE A 58 2.88 -0.43 3.52
CA ILE A 58 3.46 0.11 2.29
C ILE A 58 4.69 -0.70 1.94
N PHE A 59 4.66 -1.40 0.80
CA PHE A 59 5.82 -2.10 0.29
C PHE A 59 6.55 -1.27 -0.75
N ILE A 60 7.88 -1.26 -0.66
CA ILE A 60 8.76 -0.65 -1.65
C ILE A 60 9.52 -1.78 -2.32
N PHE A 61 9.36 -1.89 -3.63
CA PHE A 61 10.07 -2.83 -4.48
C PHE A 61 11.07 -2.07 -5.33
N LYS A 62 12.23 -2.67 -5.58
CA LYS A 62 13.14 -2.31 -6.66
C LYS A 62 13.17 -3.49 -7.63
N ASP A 63 12.75 -3.24 -8.87
CA ASP A 63 12.41 -4.29 -9.84
C ASP A 63 11.39 -5.29 -9.28
N SER A 64 11.83 -6.46 -8.83
CA SER A 64 10.98 -7.53 -8.23
C SER A 64 11.37 -7.87 -6.78
N SER A 65 12.34 -7.16 -6.23
CA SER A 65 12.88 -7.40 -4.89
C SER A 65 12.26 -6.43 -3.89
N ILE A 66 11.86 -6.95 -2.72
CA ILE A 66 11.37 -6.13 -1.62
C ILE A 66 12.56 -5.39 -1.01
N VAL A 67 12.52 -4.07 -1.06
CA VAL A 67 13.50 -3.19 -0.40
C VAL A 67 13.08 -2.93 1.05
N SER A 68 11.80 -2.64 1.26
CA SER A 68 11.26 -2.36 2.59
C SER A 68 9.75 -2.60 2.66
N ARG A 69 9.26 -2.83 3.88
CA ARG A 69 7.85 -2.72 4.26
C ARG A 69 7.75 -1.69 5.38
N LEU A 70 6.93 -0.68 5.18
CA LEU A 70 6.64 0.35 6.18
C LEU A 70 5.28 0.08 6.81
N GLU A 71 5.25 0.09 8.14
CA GLU A 71 4.02 0.17 8.91
C GLU A 71 3.74 1.66 9.18
N TYR A 72 2.73 2.18 8.51
CA TYR A 72 2.36 3.60 8.59
C TYR A 72 0.93 3.72 9.11
N SER A 73 0.77 4.30 10.30
CA SER A 73 -0.53 4.50 10.92
C SER A 73 -1.09 5.86 10.54
N GLY A 74 -1.81 5.90 9.42
CA GLY A 74 -2.39 7.13 8.92
C GLY A 74 -3.23 6.93 7.66
N PHE A 75 -3.30 7.99 6.86
CA PHE A 75 -4.16 8.09 5.69
C PHE A 75 -3.32 8.44 4.45
N LEU A 76 -3.74 7.91 3.31
CA LEU A 76 -3.29 8.31 1.98
C LEU A 76 -4.33 9.23 1.36
N CYS A 77 -3.94 10.45 1.02
CA CYS A 77 -4.79 11.46 0.40
C CYS A 77 -4.24 11.82 -0.98
N SER A 78 -5.10 11.87 -2.00
CA SER A 78 -4.69 12.32 -3.34
C SER A 78 -4.39 13.82 -3.31
N ASP A 79 -3.17 14.23 -3.68
CA ASP A 79 -2.80 15.64 -3.71
C ASP A 79 -3.24 16.28 -5.03
N LYS A 80 -4.35 17.02 -4.98
CA LYS A 80 -4.84 17.81 -6.13
C LYS A 80 -4.07 19.11 -6.34
N ASN A 81 -3.26 19.55 -5.37
CA ASN A 81 -2.69 20.89 -5.30
C ASN A 81 -1.20 20.96 -5.71
N GLN A 82 -0.63 19.87 -6.20
CA GLN A 82 0.67 19.81 -6.92
C GLN A 82 1.90 20.34 -6.15
N LYS A 83 1.87 20.40 -4.81
CA LYS A 83 3.03 20.80 -3.99
C LYS A 83 3.86 19.61 -3.50
N ALA A 84 3.54 18.41 -3.96
CA ALA A 84 4.28 17.20 -3.64
C ALA A 84 5.72 17.27 -4.17
N ARG A 85 6.68 16.92 -3.31
CA ARG A 85 8.08 16.73 -3.71
C ARG A 85 8.22 15.45 -4.51
N GLU A 86 9.13 15.42 -5.47
CA GLU A 86 9.47 14.19 -6.19
C GLU A 86 9.84 13.06 -5.21
N PHE A 87 9.43 11.84 -5.54
CA PHE A 87 9.69 10.68 -4.70
C PHE A 87 11.20 10.49 -4.51
N ASN A 88 11.59 10.34 -3.25
CA ASN A 88 12.94 9.99 -2.86
C ASN A 88 12.86 8.96 -1.74
N ILE A 89 13.48 7.79 -1.95
CA ILE A 89 13.38 6.68 -1.03
C ILE A 89 13.85 7.03 0.39
N ASN A 90 14.94 7.80 0.55
CA ASN A 90 15.46 8.15 1.87
C ASN A 90 14.49 9.04 2.65
N ASN A 91 13.86 9.99 1.95
CA ASN A 91 12.81 10.83 2.55
C ASN A 91 11.53 10.04 2.83
N PHE A 92 11.20 9.08 1.96
CA PHE A 92 10.00 8.25 2.09
C PHE A 92 10.12 7.25 3.25
N LEU A 93 11.30 6.69 3.50
CA LEU A 93 11.53 5.81 4.65
C LEU A 93 11.38 6.53 6.00
N ARG A 94 11.44 7.87 6.01
CA ARG A 94 11.24 8.74 7.19
C ARG A 94 9.81 9.29 7.27
N LEU A 95 8.85 8.64 6.63
CA LEU A 95 7.47 9.09 6.57
C LEU A 95 6.83 9.32 7.94
N ASN A 96 7.19 8.49 8.94
CA ASN A 96 6.66 8.59 10.30
C ASN A 96 7.18 9.81 11.09
N ASP A 97 8.24 10.49 10.64
CA ASP A 97 8.87 11.60 11.35
C ASP A 97 8.09 12.93 11.18
N HIS A 98 7.05 12.94 10.34
CA HIS A 98 6.31 14.14 9.95
C HIS A 98 4.80 13.92 10.10
N GLU A 99 4.06 14.98 10.45
CA GLU A 99 2.59 14.90 10.54
C GLU A 99 1.96 14.69 9.15
N ILE A 100 2.53 15.32 8.12
CA ILE A 100 2.11 15.21 6.72
C ILE A 100 3.37 15.18 5.83
N SER A 101 3.42 14.24 4.89
CA SER A 101 4.45 14.20 3.84
C SER A 101 3.82 13.89 2.48
N CYS A 102 4.06 14.74 1.49
CA CYS A 102 3.54 14.57 0.14
C CYS A 102 4.64 14.16 -0.84
N PHE A 103 4.34 13.19 -1.69
CA PHE A 103 5.27 12.66 -2.70
C PHE A 103 4.59 12.57 -4.05
N LYS A 104 5.33 12.96 -5.09
CA LYS A 104 4.95 12.83 -6.49
C LYS A 104 5.63 11.60 -7.07
N PHE A 105 4.83 10.77 -7.73
CA PHE A 105 5.22 9.57 -8.45
C PHE A 105 5.06 9.81 -9.96
N ASP A 106 5.31 8.79 -10.78
CA ASP A 106 5.25 8.92 -12.24
C ASP A 106 3.84 9.29 -12.74
N SER A 107 2.79 8.77 -12.08
CA SER A 107 1.39 8.97 -12.48
C SER A 107 0.65 9.96 -11.61
N ASP A 108 0.80 9.82 -10.28
CA ASP A 108 -0.02 10.56 -9.32
C ASP A 108 0.82 11.19 -8.19
N ALA A 109 0.19 12.07 -7.42
CA ALA A 109 0.77 12.65 -6.21
C ALA A 109 -0.11 12.31 -5.00
N TYR A 110 0.54 11.92 -3.90
CA TYR A 110 -0.13 11.55 -2.67
C TYR A 110 0.49 12.20 -1.45
N CYS A 111 -0.37 12.63 -0.52
CA CYS A 111 0.00 13.03 0.83
C CYS A 111 -0.32 11.92 1.82
N PHE A 112 0.68 11.56 2.62
CA PHE A 112 0.57 10.66 3.75
C PHE A 112 0.42 11.52 4.99
N SER A 113 -0.65 11.29 5.76
CA SER A 113 -0.97 12.09 6.93
C SER A 113 -1.41 11.22 8.10
N ASN A 114 -0.97 11.58 9.31
CA ASN A 114 -1.37 10.88 10.53
C ASN A 114 -2.86 11.12 10.87
N LYS A 115 -3.47 12.13 10.25
CA LYS A 115 -4.89 12.49 10.41
C LYS A 115 -5.60 12.53 9.05
N LYS A 116 -6.90 12.27 9.06
CA LYS A 116 -7.74 12.44 7.87
C LYS A 116 -7.86 13.93 7.55
N ILE A 117 -7.32 14.36 6.41
CA ILE A 117 -7.32 15.78 5.99
C ILE A 117 -8.60 16.11 5.21
N ASP A 118 -9.06 15.19 4.37
CA ASP A 118 -10.27 15.35 3.56
C ASP A 118 -11.02 14.02 3.41
N ASN A 119 -12.18 14.06 2.74
CA ASN A 119 -13.02 12.88 2.52
C ASN A 119 -12.48 11.90 1.48
N LEU A 120 -11.50 12.29 0.67
CA LEU A 120 -10.84 11.45 -0.33
C LEU A 120 -9.67 10.67 0.27
N CYS A 121 -9.20 11.05 1.46
CA CYS A 121 -8.22 10.31 2.23
C CYS A 121 -8.73 8.91 2.62
N VAL A 122 -7.98 7.89 2.22
CA VAL A 122 -8.23 6.50 2.59
C VAL A 122 -7.26 6.05 3.68
N PRO A 123 -7.72 5.29 4.71
CA PRO A 123 -6.81 4.77 5.72
C PRO A 123 -5.83 3.76 5.10
N ILE A 124 -4.59 3.79 5.56
CA ILE A 124 -3.59 2.76 5.23
C ILE A 124 -3.85 1.53 6.11
N ASP A 125 -3.79 0.35 5.49
CA ASP A 125 -4.07 -0.92 6.13
C ASP A 125 -2.77 -1.67 6.42
N ASN A 126 -2.31 -1.65 7.67
CA ASN A 126 -1.12 -2.40 8.12
C ASN A 126 -1.40 -3.88 8.46
N ILE A 127 -2.66 -4.34 8.37
CA ILE A 127 -3.05 -5.70 8.78
C ILE A 127 -2.97 -6.67 7.59
N GLY A 128 -3.51 -6.29 6.43
CA GLY A 128 -3.53 -7.17 5.26
C GLY A 128 -4.66 -8.20 5.28
N LEU A 129 -4.33 -9.48 5.16
CA LEU A 129 -5.28 -10.58 5.03
C LEU A 129 -6.14 -10.75 6.29
N ARG A 130 -7.45 -10.91 6.10
CA ARG A 130 -8.42 -11.17 7.16
C ARG A 130 -9.27 -12.39 6.83
N PHE A 131 -9.47 -13.23 7.84
CA PHE A 131 -10.49 -14.27 7.86
C PHE A 131 -11.62 -13.81 8.78
N ILE A 132 -12.80 -13.59 8.21
CA ILE A 132 -13.97 -13.11 8.94
C ILE A 132 -14.90 -14.33 9.13
N VAL A 133 -15.16 -14.67 10.39
CA VAL A 133 -16.00 -15.80 10.81
C VAL A 133 -17.44 -15.35 10.95
#